data_AF-A0AAD9D857-F1
#
_entry.id   AF-A0AAD9D857-F1
#
_cell.length_a   1.000
_cell.length_b   1.000
_cell.length_c   1.000
_cell.angle_alpha   90.00
_cell.angle_beta   90.00
_cell.angle_gamma   90.00
#
_symmetry.space_group_name_H-M   'P 1'
#
loop_
_entity.id
_entity.type
_entity.pdbx_description
1 polymer ?
#
loop_
_entity_poly.entity_id
_entity_poly.type
_entity_poly.pdbx_seq_one_letter_code
_entity_poly.pdbx_strand_id
1 'polypeptide(L)'
;MAARGDSDTIIGYNYIYKNYADGSVYEGNWKDGKRHGEGKYTCAFGSVYEGDWKDGKMHGEGKLTTANGEVYEGEFKNGKFHGEGKYTFASGNMYEGNWRDGKKHGEGKNTYADGEVYEGEFKNGKFHGEGKYTFADGDVYEGNWKDDTKHGEGKDTYADGEVYDGYWRDDKMHGEGKYTYANGDVYDGYWRDDKKHGWGEMTSASGSVYEGNWKDGKRHGEGKCTFADGSVYEGNWKDDKPNGKSFAELLVSEVFYSAGKAAGEAAGKAAASAGFAALGLGGI
;
A
#
# COMPACT_ATOMS: atom_id res chain seq x y z
N MET A 1 -26.48 -22.48 51.69
CA MET A 1 -25.68 -22.95 50.54
C MET A 1 -24.25 -23.06 51.00
N ALA A 2 -23.70 -24.27 51.11
CA ALA A 2 -22.28 -24.44 51.44
C ALA A 2 -21.44 -23.95 50.27
N ALA A 3 -20.45 -23.08 50.53
CA ALA A 3 -19.45 -22.72 49.53
C ALA A 3 -18.69 -23.99 49.14
N ARG A 4 -18.65 -24.31 47.83
CA ARG A 4 -17.74 -25.35 47.34
C ARG A 4 -16.32 -24.80 47.48
N GLY A 5 -15.50 -25.39 48.34
CA GLY A 5 -14.08 -25.07 48.46
C GLY A 5 -13.27 -25.76 47.37
N ASP A 6 -12.06 -25.26 47.11
CA ASP A 6 -11.10 -25.92 46.22
C ASP A 6 -10.82 -27.35 46.71
N SER A 7 -10.66 -28.29 45.77
CA SER A 7 -10.31 -29.68 46.09
C SER A 7 -9.26 -30.21 45.12
N ASP A 8 -8.23 -30.85 45.67
CA ASP A 8 -7.13 -31.44 44.91
C ASP A 8 -7.19 -32.97 45.05
N THR A 9 -7.13 -33.67 43.92
CA THR A 9 -6.96 -35.13 43.86
C THR A 9 -5.62 -35.43 43.21
N ILE A 10 -4.73 -36.07 43.96
CA ILE A 10 -3.43 -36.52 43.46
C ILE A 10 -3.64 -37.80 42.66
N ILE A 11 -3.31 -37.77 41.37
CA ILE A 11 -3.44 -38.92 40.46
C ILE A 11 -2.09 -39.60 40.22
N GLY A 12 -0.99 -38.85 40.35
CA GLY A 12 0.38 -39.38 40.27
C GLY A 12 1.38 -38.47 40.99
N TYR A 13 2.68 -38.83 40.98
CA TYR A 13 3.73 -38.15 41.78
C TYR A 13 3.73 -36.62 41.64
N ASN A 14 3.46 -36.11 40.43
CA ASN A 14 3.32 -34.68 40.12
C ASN A 14 2.06 -34.35 39.30
N TYR A 15 1.13 -35.30 39.12
CA TYR A 15 -0.08 -35.10 38.30
C TYR A 15 -1.29 -34.94 39.21
N ILE A 16 -1.96 -33.78 39.12
CA ILE A 16 -3.04 -33.40 40.04
C ILE A 16 -4.26 -32.98 39.22
N TYR A 17 -5.42 -33.46 39.65
CA TYR A 17 -6.72 -32.93 39.28
C TYR A 17 -7.18 -31.94 40.35
N LYS A 18 -7.35 -30.68 39.98
CA LYS A 18 -7.71 -29.57 40.87
C LYS A 18 -9.01 -28.93 40.40
N ASN A 19 -10.02 -28.97 41.26
CA ASN A 19 -11.27 -28.26 41.08
C ASN A 19 -11.23 -26.96 41.90
N TYR A 20 -11.47 -25.84 41.26
CA TYR A 20 -11.45 -24.52 41.89
C TYR A 20 -12.87 -24.10 42.26
N ALA A 21 -13.01 -23.30 43.31
CA ALA A 21 -14.30 -22.80 43.81
C ALA A 21 -15.08 -22.00 42.75
N ASP A 22 -14.38 -21.40 41.78
CA ASP A 22 -14.99 -20.70 40.64
C ASP A 22 -15.59 -21.65 39.58
N GLY A 23 -15.41 -22.96 39.74
CA GLY A 23 -15.87 -24.01 38.82
C GLY A 23 -14.87 -24.36 37.72
N SER A 24 -13.71 -23.71 37.67
CA SER A 24 -12.64 -24.11 36.76
C SER A 24 -11.96 -25.40 37.23
N VAL A 25 -11.35 -26.11 36.29
CA VAL A 25 -10.68 -27.38 36.53
C VAL A 25 -9.30 -27.35 35.87
N TYR A 26 -8.28 -27.78 36.59
CA TYR A 26 -6.99 -28.10 36.02
C TYR A 26 -6.68 -29.59 36.24
N GLU A 27 -6.22 -30.25 35.19
CA GLU A 27 -5.74 -31.62 35.24
C GLU A 27 -4.38 -31.67 34.55
N GLY A 28 -3.32 -31.95 35.30
CA GLY A 28 -1.99 -31.97 34.70
C GLY A 28 -0.87 -31.97 35.71
N ASN A 29 0.33 -31.76 35.17
CA ASN A 29 1.56 -31.77 35.94
C ASN A 29 1.73 -30.48 36.80
N TRP A 30 2.40 -30.63 37.94
CA TRP A 30 2.71 -29.56 38.89
C TRP A 30 4.18 -29.60 39.32
N LYS A 31 4.74 -28.41 39.57
CA LYS A 31 6.07 -28.22 40.14
C LYS A 31 6.07 -27.00 41.05
N ASP A 32 6.61 -27.11 42.25
CA ASP A 32 6.73 -26.02 43.23
C ASP A 32 5.42 -25.25 43.47
N GLY A 33 4.30 -25.99 43.56
CA GLY A 33 2.97 -25.42 43.77
C GLY A 33 2.38 -24.68 42.57
N LYS A 34 2.95 -24.85 41.37
CA LYS A 34 2.48 -24.23 40.12
C LYS A 34 2.24 -25.28 39.04
N ARG A 35 1.31 -25.01 38.12
CA ARG A 35 1.11 -25.79 36.89
C ARG A 35 2.40 -25.79 36.06
N HIS A 36 2.82 -26.96 35.60
CA HIS A 36 4.09 -27.15 34.89
C HIS A 36 4.03 -28.40 34.02
N GLY A 37 4.71 -28.45 32.87
CA GLY A 37 4.61 -29.57 31.91
C GLY A 37 3.22 -29.67 31.28
N GLU A 38 2.86 -30.83 30.74
CA GLU A 38 1.56 -31.01 30.08
C GLU A 38 0.38 -30.89 31.06
N GLY A 39 -0.70 -30.25 30.62
CA GLY A 39 -1.94 -30.18 31.37
C GLY A 39 -3.10 -29.55 30.61
N LYS A 40 -4.30 -29.84 31.09
CA LYS A 40 -5.58 -29.31 30.61
C LYS A 40 -6.18 -28.37 31.64
N TYR A 41 -6.53 -27.16 31.22
CA TYR A 41 -7.29 -26.20 32.02
C TYR A 41 -8.63 -25.93 31.35
N THR A 42 -9.73 -26.23 32.05
CA THR A 42 -11.09 -25.87 31.66
C THR A 42 -11.54 -24.72 32.55
N CYS A 43 -11.74 -23.53 31.98
CA CYS A 43 -12.25 -22.40 32.75
C CYS A 43 -13.76 -22.57 33.01
N ALA A 44 -14.27 -21.88 34.03
CA ALA A 44 -15.69 -21.95 34.42
C ALA A 44 -16.67 -21.55 33.30
N PHE A 45 -16.21 -20.71 32.36
CA PHE A 45 -17.01 -20.19 31.25
C PHE A 45 -16.88 -21.01 29.96
N GLY A 46 -16.20 -22.17 29.99
CA GLY A 46 -16.19 -23.14 28.90
C GLY A 46 -14.97 -23.11 27.97
N SER A 47 -14.10 -22.10 28.04
CA SER A 47 -12.81 -22.14 27.33
C SER A 47 -11.90 -23.22 27.90
N VAL A 48 -11.18 -23.92 27.04
CA VAL A 48 -10.28 -25.04 27.35
C VAL A 48 -8.91 -24.76 26.77
N TYR A 49 -7.87 -24.88 27.58
CA TYR A 49 -6.48 -24.96 27.13
C TYR A 49 -5.92 -26.35 27.38
N GLU A 50 -5.29 -26.94 26.39
CA GLU A 50 -4.58 -28.22 26.46
C GLU A 50 -3.17 -28.02 25.92
N GLY A 51 -2.14 -28.22 26.74
CA GLY A 51 -0.77 -28.04 26.29
C GLY A 51 0.22 -27.90 27.43
N ASP A 52 1.38 -27.35 27.08
CA ASP A 52 2.50 -27.18 27.99
C ASP A 52 2.31 -26.00 28.95
N TRP A 53 2.78 -26.20 30.18
CA TRP A 53 2.74 -25.22 31.25
C TRP A 53 4.14 -24.94 31.79
N LYS A 54 4.39 -23.69 32.14
CA LYS A 54 5.60 -23.30 32.86
C LYS A 54 5.27 -22.23 33.89
N ASP A 55 5.61 -22.52 35.14
CA ASP A 55 5.44 -21.62 36.28
C ASP A 55 4.02 -21.02 36.38
N GLY A 56 3.01 -21.85 36.12
CA GLY A 56 1.60 -21.47 36.20
C GLY A 56 1.03 -20.80 34.94
N LYS A 57 1.82 -20.65 33.88
CA LYS A 57 1.43 -19.99 32.60
C LYS A 57 1.48 -20.97 31.43
N MET A 58 0.62 -20.78 30.45
CA MET A 58 0.70 -21.46 29.14
C MET A 58 2.05 -21.15 28.48
N HIS A 59 2.75 -22.16 27.99
CA HIS A 59 4.11 -22.05 27.47
C HIS A 59 4.39 -23.24 26.56
N GLY A 60 5.24 -23.15 25.53
CA GLY A 60 5.46 -24.29 24.62
C GLY A 60 4.24 -24.56 23.74
N GLU A 61 4.08 -25.78 23.28
CA GLU A 61 2.98 -26.13 22.38
C GLU A 61 1.65 -26.23 23.11
N GLY A 62 0.56 -25.82 22.46
CA GLY A 62 -0.76 -26.04 23.01
C GLY A 62 -1.90 -25.63 22.11
N LYS A 63 -3.10 -25.92 22.60
CA LYS A 63 -4.37 -25.63 21.94
C LYS A 63 -5.30 -24.92 22.91
N LEU A 64 -5.73 -23.71 22.54
CA LEU A 64 -6.75 -22.95 23.24
C LEU A 64 -8.04 -22.97 22.42
N THR A 65 -9.08 -23.59 22.95
CA THR A 65 -10.45 -23.48 22.44
C THR A 65 -11.22 -22.54 23.33
N THR A 66 -11.74 -21.46 22.77
CA THR A 66 -12.54 -20.47 23.48
C THR A 66 -14.01 -20.93 23.59
N ALA A 67 -14.77 -20.35 24.53
CA ALA A 67 -16.18 -20.66 24.72
C ALA A 67 -17.06 -20.37 23.49
N ASN A 68 -16.66 -19.43 22.63
CA ASN A 68 -17.29 -19.10 21.35
C ASN A 68 -16.80 -19.96 20.17
N GLY A 69 -15.94 -20.98 20.43
CA GLY A 69 -15.50 -21.94 19.42
C GLY A 69 -14.28 -21.51 18.60
N GLU A 70 -13.66 -20.37 18.91
CA GLU A 70 -12.38 -19.98 18.30
C GLU A 70 -11.27 -20.88 18.81
N VAL A 71 -10.34 -21.24 17.93
CA VAL A 71 -9.27 -22.19 18.23
C VAL A 71 -7.93 -21.57 17.86
N TYR A 72 -7.03 -21.50 18.83
CA TYR A 72 -5.60 -21.33 18.56
C TYR A 72 -4.88 -22.65 18.79
N GLU A 73 -4.00 -23.03 17.88
CA GLU A 73 -3.11 -24.18 18.01
C GLU A 73 -1.69 -23.76 17.58
N GLY A 74 -0.72 -23.93 18.48
CA GLY A 74 0.67 -23.57 18.24
C GLY A 74 1.39 -23.14 19.50
N GLU A 75 2.46 -22.38 19.33
CA GLU A 75 3.37 -22.03 20.40
C GLU A 75 2.81 -20.94 21.35
N PHE A 76 3.13 -21.08 22.64
CA PHE A 76 2.82 -20.13 23.70
C PHE A 76 4.09 -19.70 24.43
N LYS A 77 4.10 -18.43 24.87
CA LYS A 77 5.14 -17.91 25.75
C LYS A 77 4.52 -17.00 26.80
N ASN A 78 4.65 -17.40 28.06
CA ASN A 78 4.17 -16.64 29.22
C ASN A 78 2.68 -16.29 29.14
N GLY A 79 1.85 -17.21 28.64
CA GLY A 79 0.40 -17.04 28.53
C GLY A 79 -0.07 -16.32 27.26
N LYS A 80 0.82 -16.05 26.29
CA LYS A 80 0.48 -15.39 25.03
C LYS A 80 0.86 -16.28 23.84
N PHE A 81 0.14 -16.15 22.73
CA PHE A 81 0.54 -16.72 21.44
C PHE A 81 1.92 -16.18 21.04
N HIS A 82 2.78 -17.08 20.58
CA HIS A 82 4.17 -16.80 20.20
C HIS A 82 4.61 -17.83 19.16
N GLY A 83 5.71 -17.61 18.44
CA GLY A 83 6.24 -18.61 17.51
C GLY A 83 5.26 -18.93 16.37
N GLU A 84 5.29 -20.15 15.85
CA GLU A 84 4.35 -20.57 14.81
C GLU A 84 3.00 -20.98 15.42
N GLY A 85 1.91 -20.63 14.74
CA GLY A 85 0.59 -21.04 15.18
C GLY A 85 -0.54 -20.68 14.22
N LYS A 86 -1.65 -21.39 14.39
CA LYS A 86 -2.87 -21.26 13.61
C LYS A 86 -4.02 -20.82 14.49
N TYR A 87 -4.71 -19.76 14.09
CA TYR A 87 -5.91 -19.26 14.76
C TYR A 87 -7.11 -19.35 13.81
N THR A 88 -8.16 -20.05 14.23
CA THR A 88 -9.45 -20.13 13.53
C THR A 88 -10.47 -19.30 14.31
N PHE A 89 -10.99 -18.25 13.68
CA PHE A 89 -11.95 -17.32 14.28
C PHE A 89 -13.38 -17.87 14.17
N ALA A 90 -14.27 -17.43 15.06
CA ALA A 90 -15.68 -17.83 15.04
C ALA A 90 -16.41 -17.33 13.76
N SER A 91 -15.88 -16.29 13.12
CA SER A 91 -16.35 -15.79 11.83
C SER A 91 -16.04 -16.71 10.64
N GLY A 92 -15.19 -17.73 10.82
CA GLY A 92 -14.66 -18.55 9.73
C GLY A 92 -13.34 -18.04 9.15
N ASN A 93 -12.89 -16.84 9.53
CA ASN A 93 -11.56 -16.36 9.17
C ASN A 93 -10.48 -17.23 9.81
N MET A 94 -9.29 -17.23 9.22
CA MET A 94 -8.15 -18.01 9.69
C MET A 94 -6.87 -17.20 9.54
N TYR A 95 -5.97 -17.34 10.51
CA TYR A 95 -4.57 -16.94 10.37
C TYR A 95 -3.67 -18.13 10.65
N GLU A 96 -2.64 -18.30 9.83
CA GLU A 96 -1.59 -19.29 10.02
C GLU A 96 -0.25 -18.63 9.78
N GLY A 97 0.65 -18.66 10.77
CA GLY A 97 1.95 -18.02 10.65
C GLY A 97 2.55 -17.66 11.99
N ASN A 98 3.48 -16.72 11.95
CA ASN A 98 4.26 -16.33 13.12
C ASN A 98 3.49 -15.37 14.05
N TRP A 99 3.73 -15.51 15.35
CA TRP A 99 3.13 -14.75 16.42
C TRP A 99 4.18 -14.17 17.35
N ARG A 100 3.93 -12.95 17.84
CA ARG A 100 4.73 -12.30 18.86
C ARG A 100 3.85 -11.58 19.86
N ASP A 101 3.95 -11.99 21.12
CA ASP A 101 3.21 -11.36 22.24
C ASP A 101 1.70 -11.27 22.01
N GLY A 102 1.11 -12.30 21.39
CA GLY A 102 -0.32 -12.36 21.09
C GLY A 102 -0.73 -11.64 19.80
N LYS A 103 0.21 -11.17 18.99
CA LYS A 103 -0.07 -10.48 17.71
C LYS A 103 0.57 -11.22 16.53
N LYS A 104 -0.09 -11.20 15.37
CA LYS A 104 0.48 -11.65 14.08
C LYS A 104 1.77 -10.88 13.80
N HIS A 105 2.86 -11.56 13.47
CA HIS A 105 4.17 -10.94 13.28
C HIS A 105 5.10 -11.83 12.47
N GLY A 106 5.89 -11.30 11.53
CA GLY A 106 6.68 -12.12 10.60
C GLY A 106 5.80 -12.68 9.48
N GLU A 107 6.27 -13.75 8.82
CA GLU A 107 5.51 -14.38 7.75
C GLU A 107 4.21 -15.02 8.25
N GLY A 108 3.15 -14.89 7.47
CA GLY A 108 1.88 -15.56 7.71
C GLY A 108 0.88 -15.45 6.56
N LYS A 109 -0.26 -16.12 6.76
CA LYS A 109 -1.36 -16.18 5.82
C LYS A 109 -2.67 -15.90 6.55
N ASN A 110 -3.41 -14.88 6.10
CA ASN A 110 -4.81 -14.68 6.47
C ASN A 110 -5.70 -15.24 5.36
N THR A 111 -6.64 -16.10 5.72
CA THR A 111 -7.74 -16.54 4.85
C THR A 111 -9.04 -16.01 5.44
N TYR A 112 -9.81 -15.28 4.64
CA TYR A 112 -11.09 -14.70 5.06
C TYR A 112 -12.26 -15.60 4.62
N ALA A 113 -13.38 -15.51 5.33
CA ALA A 113 -14.54 -16.36 5.10
C ALA A 113 -15.23 -16.13 3.73
N ASP A 114 -15.03 -14.95 3.14
CA ASP A 114 -15.48 -14.57 1.79
C ASP A 114 -14.54 -15.06 0.68
N GLY A 115 -13.41 -15.67 1.02
CA GLY A 115 -12.44 -16.22 0.09
C GLY A 115 -11.23 -15.30 -0.18
N GLU A 116 -11.20 -14.09 0.40
CA GLU A 116 -10.02 -13.25 0.32
C GLU A 116 -8.82 -13.90 1.01
N VAL A 117 -7.61 -13.66 0.50
CA VAL A 117 -6.38 -14.22 1.04
C VAL A 117 -5.28 -13.17 1.04
N TYR A 118 -4.65 -12.97 2.19
CA TYR A 118 -3.35 -12.30 2.27
C TYR A 118 -2.27 -13.29 2.66
N GLU A 119 -1.14 -13.28 1.97
CA GLU A 119 0.04 -14.07 2.26
C GLU A 119 1.28 -13.18 2.19
N GLY A 120 2.02 -13.08 3.29
CA GLY A 120 3.21 -12.24 3.38
C GLY A 120 3.53 -11.82 4.80
N GLU A 121 4.27 -10.72 4.91
CA GLU A 121 4.79 -10.24 6.19
C GLU A 121 3.73 -9.53 7.05
N PHE A 122 3.85 -9.69 8.36
CA PHE A 122 3.03 -9.04 9.37
C PHE A 122 3.87 -8.29 10.41
N LYS A 123 3.36 -7.16 10.89
CA LYS A 123 3.95 -6.42 12.00
C LYS A 123 2.88 -5.93 12.97
N ASN A 124 2.94 -6.40 14.21
CA ASN A 124 2.02 -6.01 15.28
C ASN A 124 0.53 -6.21 14.92
N GLY A 125 0.21 -7.26 14.17
CA GLY A 125 -1.16 -7.57 13.74
C GLY A 125 -1.55 -7.03 12.37
N LYS A 126 -0.68 -6.24 11.72
CA LYS A 126 -0.96 -5.55 10.45
C LYS A 126 -0.16 -6.12 9.29
N PHE A 127 -0.66 -5.98 8.06
CA PHE A 127 0.13 -6.24 6.85
C PHE A 127 1.29 -5.25 6.76
N HIS A 128 2.48 -5.74 6.44
CA HIS A 128 3.71 -4.95 6.40
C HIS A 128 4.73 -5.67 5.52
N GLY A 129 5.72 -4.98 4.95
CA GLY A 129 6.76 -5.64 4.15
C GLY A 129 6.20 -6.16 2.82
N GLU A 130 6.78 -7.23 2.29
CA GLU A 130 6.29 -7.85 1.04
C GLU A 130 5.08 -8.74 1.30
N GLY A 131 4.10 -8.72 0.39
CA GLY A 131 2.93 -9.57 0.50
C GLY A 131 2.04 -9.58 -0.74
N LYS A 132 1.26 -10.65 -0.86
CA LYS A 132 0.25 -10.88 -1.89
C LYS A 132 -1.13 -10.87 -1.27
N TYR A 133 -2.03 -10.06 -1.82
CA TYR A 133 -3.44 -10.05 -1.48
C TYR A 133 -4.26 -10.48 -2.70
N THR A 134 -5.10 -11.48 -2.54
CA THR A 134 -6.08 -11.94 -3.53
C THR A 134 -7.48 -11.57 -3.02
N PHE A 135 -8.17 -10.72 -3.76
CA PHE A 135 -9.50 -10.21 -3.42
C PHE A 135 -10.60 -11.19 -3.89
N ALA A 136 -11.80 -11.04 -3.34
CA ALA A 136 -12.91 -11.95 -3.60
C ALA A 136 -13.43 -11.87 -5.05
N ASP A 137 -13.25 -10.74 -5.72
CA ASP A 137 -13.57 -10.52 -7.13
C ASP A 137 -12.52 -11.08 -8.10
N GLY A 138 -11.38 -11.54 -7.58
CA GLY A 138 -10.27 -12.08 -8.36
C GLY A 138 -9.14 -11.08 -8.62
N ASP A 139 -9.26 -9.84 -8.15
CA ASP A 139 -8.15 -8.88 -8.19
C ASP A 139 -6.98 -9.41 -7.35
N VAL A 140 -5.76 -9.08 -7.77
CA VAL A 140 -4.53 -9.50 -7.09
C VAL A 140 -3.57 -8.33 -6.96
N TYR A 141 -3.20 -7.99 -5.73
CA TYR A 141 -2.08 -7.10 -5.45
C TYR A 141 -0.88 -7.90 -4.95
N GLU A 142 0.28 -7.68 -5.55
CA GLU A 142 1.57 -8.23 -5.13
C GLU A 142 2.56 -7.08 -4.97
N GLY A 143 3.06 -6.85 -3.75
CA GLY A 143 4.00 -5.76 -3.52
C GLY A 143 4.21 -5.42 -2.06
N ASN A 144 4.72 -4.22 -1.84
CA ASN A 144 5.02 -3.72 -0.51
C ASN A 144 3.75 -3.22 0.20
N TRP A 145 3.72 -3.44 1.52
CA TRP A 145 2.65 -3.09 2.44
C TRP A 145 3.20 -2.30 3.62
N LYS A 146 2.38 -1.37 4.11
CA LYS A 146 2.66 -0.63 5.33
C LYS A 146 1.38 -0.41 6.13
N ASP A 147 1.33 -1.06 7.29
CA ASP A 147 0.27 -0.85 8.27
C ASP A 147 -1.15 -1.04 7.70
N ASP A 148 -1.33 -2.12 6.93
CA ASP A 148 -2.57 -2.52 6.22
C ASP A 148 -2.85 -1.79 4.91
N THR A 149 -1.91 -0.97 4.40
CA THR A 149 -2.08 -0.22 3.13
C THR A 149 -1.01 -0.58 2.10
N LYS A 150 -1.37 -0.59 0.80
CA LYS A 150 -0.41 -0.69 -0.33
C LYS A 150 0.54 0.49 -0.27
N HIS A 151 1.85 0.23 -0.31
CA HIS A 151 2.87 1.28 -0.14
C HIS A 151 4.21 0.84 -0.70
N GLY A 152 4.93 1.69 -1.43
CA GLY A 152 6.19 1.31 -2.09
C GLY A 152 5.94 0.68 -3.46
N GLU A 153 6.84 -0.16 -3.95
CA GLU A 153 6.65 -0.84 -5.24
C GLU A 153 5.62 -1.96 -5.13
N GLY A 154 4.74 -2.09 -6.13
CA GLY A 154 3.74 -3.15 -6.18
C GLY A 154 2.97 -3.19 -7.48
N LYS A 155 2.39 -4.36 -7.76
CA LYS A 155 1.62 -4.65 -8.96
C LYS A 155 0.20 -5.06 -8.58
N ASP A 156 -0.78 -4.38 -9.17
CA ASP A 156 -2.21 -4.64 -9.02
C ASP A 156 -2.72 -5.18 -10.36
N THR A 157 -3.25 -6.40 -10.35
CA THR A 157 -3.80 -7.09 -11.52
C THR A 157 -5.30 -7.26 -11.29
N TYR A 158 -6.09 -6.57 -12.08
CA TYR A 158 -7.55 -6.57 -11.97
C TYR A 158 -8.17 -7.74 -12.72
N ALA A 159 -9.33 -8.21 -12.27
CA ALA A 159 -10.03 -9.36 -12.84
C ALA A 159 -10.48 -9.15 -14.30
N ASP A 160 -10.65 -7.89 -14.74
CA ASP A 160 -10.94 -7.51 -16.12
C ASP A 160 -9.70 -7.45 -17.03
N GLY A 161 -8.51 -7.72 -16.47
CA GLY A 161 -7.24 -7.74 -17.18
C GLY A 161 -6.46 -6.42 -17.14
N GLU A 162 -6.98 -5.38 -16.48
CA GLU A 162 -6.21 -4.17 -16.22
C GLU A 162 -5.01 -4.49 -15.30
N VAL A 163 -3.91 -3.76 -15.47
CA VAL A 163 -2.70 -3.95 -14.67
C VAL A 163 -2.07 -2.60 -14.35
N TYR A 164 -1.85 -2.31 -13.08
CA TYR A 164 -0.91 -1.28 -12.65
C TYR A 164 0.35 -1.92 -12.09
N ASP A 165 1.51 -1.48 -12.53
CA ASP A 165 2.81 -1.91 -12.04
C ASP A 165 3.65 -0.66 -11.75
N GLY A 166 3.85 -0.34 -10.48
CA GLY A 166 4.51 0.90 -10.09
C GLY A 166 4.52 1.19 -8.60
N TYR A 167 4.75 2.45 -8.27
CA TYR A 167 4.80 2.92 -6.90
C TYR A 167 3.40 3.20 -6.32
N TRP A 168 3.27 2.94 -5.02
CA TRP A 168 2.07 3.12 -4.22
C TRP A 168 2.36 3.97 -2.98
N ARG A 169 1.37 4.72 -2.53
CA ARG A 169 1.41 5.42 -1.25
C ARG A 169 0.03 5.47 -0.63
N ASP A 170 -0.13 4.78 0.48
CA ASP A 170 -1.34 4.77 1.31
C ASP A 170 -2.58 4.40 0.44
N ASP A 171 -2.48 3.22 -0.19
CA ASP A 171 -3.47 2.64 -1.12
C ASP A 171 -3.67 3.35 -2.46
N LYS A 172 -2.83 4.34 -2.78
CA LYS A 172 -2.95 5.10 -4.03
C LYS A 172 -1.77 4.92 -4.97
N MET A 173 -2.04 4.87 -6.27
CA MET A 173 -1.01 4.96 -7.30
C MET A 173 -0.27 6.30 -7.17
N HIS A 174 1.05 6.25 -7.06
CA HIS A 174 1.86 7.42 -6.77
C HIS A 174 3.28 7.24 -7.27
N GLY A 175 3.96 8.28 -7.75
CA GLY A 175 5.33 8.14 -8.27
C GLY A 175 5.34 7.51 -9.67
N GLU A 176 6.40 6.80 -10.03
CA GLU A 176 6.51 6.18 -11.36
C GLU A 176 5.67 4.90 -11.42
N GLY A 177 4.98 4.68 -12.54
CA GLY A 177 4.21 3.46 -12.74
C GLY A 177 3.62 3.34 -14.14
N LYS A 178 3.37 2.08 -14.52
CA LYS A 178 2.79 1.70 -15.80
C LYS A 178 1.41 1.11 -15.59
N TYR A 179 0.42 1.64 -16.29
CA TYR A 179 -0.95 1.15 -16.30
C TYR A 179 -1.31 0.61 -17.69
N THR A 180 -1.71 -0.65 -17.76
CA THR A 180 -2.25 -1.30 -18.95
C THR A 180 -3.76 -1.41 -18.78
N TYR A 181 -4.51 -0.74 -19.63
CA TYR A 181 -5.98 -0.70 -19.60
C TYR A 181 -6.56 -1.90 -20.35
N ALA A 182 -7.82 -2.26 -20.05
CA ALA A 182 -8.47 -3.45 -20.63
C ALA A 182 -8.68 -3.31 -22.15
N ASN A 183 -8.78 -2.07 -22.64
CA ASN A 183 -8.87 -1.76 -24.07
C ASN A 183 -7.52 -1.89 -24.82
N GLY A 184 -6.43 -2.21 -24.12
CA GLY A 184 -5.07 -2.32 -24.66
C GLY A 184 -4.29 -1.01 -24.69
N ASP A 185 -4.87 0.10 -24.23
CA ASP A 185 -4.11 1.33 -24.02
C ASP A 185 -3.09 1.12 -22.90
N VAL A 186 -2.00 1.88 -22.94
CA VAL A 186 -0.92 1.83 -21.95
C VAL A 186 -0.55 3.26 -21.57
N TYR A 187 -0.47 3.53 -20.27
CA TYR A 187 0.17 4.73 -19.73
C TYR A 187 1.45 4.33 -18.99
N ASP A 188 2.56 5.01 -19.28
CA ASP A 188 3.83 4.81 -18.60
C ASP A 188 4.35 6.19 -18.16
N GLY A 189 4.37 6.46 -16.86
CA GLY A 189 4.76 7.78 -16.36
C GLY A 189 4.47 8.02 -14.89
N TYR A 190 4.42 9.28 -14.51
CA TYR A 190 4.21 9.69 -13.13
C TYR A 190 2.73 9.74 -12.73
N TRP A 191 2.48 9.35 -11.48
CA TRP A 191 1.18 9.30 -10.82
C TRP A 191 1.19 10.14 -9.55
N ARG A 192 0.04 10.73 -9.24
CA ARG A 192 -0.21 11.39 -7.96
C ARG A 192 -1.63 11.15 -7.51
N ASP A 193 -1.78 10.32 -6.48
CA ASP A 193 -3.04 10.05 -5.80
C ASP A 193 -4.08 9.55 -6.83
N ASP A 194 -3.74 8.45 -7.49
CA ASP A 194 -4.54 7.74 -8.50
C ASP A 194 -4.73 8.46 -9.84
N LYS A 195 -3.99 9.54 -10.07
CA LYS A 195 -4.09 10.34 -11.29
C LYS A 195 -2.75 10.45 -11.99
N LYS A 196 -2.75 10.26 -13.31
CA LYS A 196 -1.65 10.65 -14.20
C LYS A 196 -1.25 12.10 -13.91
N HIS A 197 0.02 12.33 -13.58
CA HIS A 197 0.50 13.62 -13.12
C HIS A 197 2.00 13.75 -13.35
N GLY A 198 2.48 14.88 -13.89
CA GLY A 198 3.88 15.03 -14.28
C GLY A 198 4.12 14.49 -15.68
N TRP A 199 5.34 14.07 -16.00
CA TRP A 199 5.66 13.56 -17.33
C TRP A 199 5.16 12.13 -17.52
N GLY A 200 4.73 11.77 -18.73
CA GLY A 200 4.41 10.38 -19.07
C GLY A 200 4.02 10.19 -20.54
N GLU A 201 4.07 8.94 -20.95
CA GLU A 201 3.68 8.46 -22.27
C GLU A 201 2.33 7.74 -22.19
N MET A 202 1.43 8.02 -23.13
CA MET A 202 0.19 7.28 -23.35
C MET A 202 0.21 6.69 -24.75
N THR A 203 0.25 5.37 -24.85
CA THR A 203 0.15 4.62 -26.10
C THR A 203 -1.24 4.01 -26.19
N SER A 204 -2.02 4.43 -27.18
CA SER A 204 -3.32 3.83 -27.45
C SER A 204 -3.18 2.48 -28.14
N ALA A 205 -4.15 1.59 -27.97
CA ALA A 205 -4.23 0.31 -28.69
C ALA A 205 -4.24 0.48 -30.23
N SER A 206 -4.67 1.65 -30.71
CA SER A 206 -4.65 2.02 -32.13
C SER A 206 -3.26 2.40 -32.67
N GLY A 207 -2.26 2.55 -31.80
CA GLY A 207 -0.89 2.95 -32.15
C GLY A 207 -0.61 4.46 -32.08
N SER A 208 -1.60 5.29 -31.74
CA SER A 208 -1.34 6.70 -31.45
C SER A 208 -0.63 6.85 -30.09
N VAL A 209 0.37 7.71 -30.02
CA VAL A 209 1.21 7.96 -28.84
C VAL A 209 1.14 9.43 -28.43
N TYR A 210 0.99 9.71 -27.14
CA TYR A 210 1.22 11.03 -26.56
C TYR A 210 2.37 10.97 -25.57
N GLU A 211 3.36 11.85 -25.73
CA GLU A 211 4.48 12.02 -24.80
C GLU A 211 4.41 13.45 -24.25
N GLY A 212 4.31 13.63 -22.94
CA GLY A 212 4.33 14.98 -22.39
C GLY A 212 3.83 15.10 -20.96
N ASN A 213 3.51 16.32 -20.57
CA ASN A 213 3.08 16.63 -19.22
C ASN A 213 1.59 16.30 -19.01
N TRP A 214 1.27 15.88 -17.79
CA TRP A 214 -0.04 15.51 -17.30
C TRP A 214 -0.34 16.27 -16.00
N LYS A 215 -1.60 16.64 -15.81
CA LYS A 215 -2.10 17.25 -14.58
C LYS A 215 -3.47 16.70 -14.27
N ASP A 216 -3.56 16.01 -13.13
CA ASP A 216 -4.80 15.49 -12.56
C ASP A 216 -5.60 14.64 -13.57
N GLY A 217 -4.89 13.77 -14.27
CA GLY A 217 -5.44 12.82 -15.25
C GLY A 217 -5.49 13.32 -16.69
N LYS A 218 -5.19 14.60 -16.94
CA LYS A 218 -5.35 15.24 -18.27
C LYS A 218 -4.02 15.71 -18.85
N ARG A 219 -3.88 15.70 -20.17
CA ARG A 219 -2.74 16.30 -20.88
C ARG A 219 -2.69 17.80 -20.60
N HIS A 220 -1.51 18.30 -20.25
CA HIS A 220 -1.32 19.66 -19.79
C HIS A 220 0.13 20.12 -20.06
N GLY A 221 0.37 21.38 -20.40
CA GLY A 221 1.73 21.87 -20.69
C GLY A 221 2.28 21.36 -22.03
N GLU A 222 3.60 21.32 -22.19
CA GLU A 222 4.23 20.85 -23.43
C GLU A 222 4.05 19.34 -23.62
N GLY A 223 3.76 18.93 -24.85
CA GLY A 223 3.67 17.53 -25.24
C GLY A 223 3.53 17.32 -26.75
N LYS A 224 3.78 16.09 -27.17
CA LYS A 224 3.78 15.64 -28.57
C LYS A 224 2.80 14.48 -28.74
N CYS A 225 1.90 14.59 -29.70
CA CYS A 225 1.06 13.48 -30.17
C CYS A 225 1.59 12.98 -31.52
N THR A 226 1.89 11.69 -31.63
CA THR A 226 2.07 10.98 -32.90
C THR A 226 0.83 10.13 -33.15
N PHE A 227 0.06 10.45 -34.19
CA PHE A 227 -1.17 9.74 -34.50
C PHE A 227 -0.89 8.46 -35.29
N ALA A 228 -1.86 7.53 -35.32
CA ALA A 228 -1.72 6.25 -36.03
C ALA A 228 -1.47 6.39 -37.54
N ASP A 229 -1.86 7.51 -38.16
CA ASP A 229 -1.57 7.84 -39.56
C ASP A 229 -0.16 8.44 -39.78
N GLY A 230 0.64 8.57 -38.71
CA GLY A 230 1.97 9.16 -38.70
C GLY A 230 1.98 10.68 -38.62
N SER A 231 0.83 11.36 -38.60
CA SER A 231 0.78 12.80 -38.38
C SER A 231 1.22 13.15 -36.95
N VAL A 232 1.75 14.36 -36.76
CA VAL A 232 2.30 14.80 -35.47
C VAL A 232 1.74 16.16 -35.10
N TYR A 233 1.34 16.31 -33.83
CA TYR A 233 1.13 17.60 -33.18
C TYR A 233 2.14 17.76 -32.05
N GLU A 234 2.84 18.88 -32.00
CA GLU A 234 3.76 19.22 -30.92
C GLU A 234 3.45 20.65 -30.45
N GLY A 235 3.19 20.80 -29.15
CA GLY A 235 2.85 22.11 -28.60
C GLY A 235 2.25 22.06 -27.20
N ASN A 236 1.68 23.17 -26.78
CA ASN A 236 1.06 23.30 -25.47
C ASN A 236 -0.34 22.65 -25.42
N TRP A 237 -0.67 22.07 -24.27
CA TRP A 237 -1.94 21.43 -23.94
C TRP A 237 -2.55 22.05 -22.68
N LYS A 238 -3.88 22.08 -22.61
CA LYS A 238 -4.64 22.44 -21.43
C LYS A 238 -5.91 21.59 -21.36
N ASP A 239 -5.99 20.74 -20.35
CA ASP A 239 -7.14 19.89 -20.06
C ASP A 239 -7.55 19.06 -21.29
N ASP A 240 -6.58 18.30 -21.82
CA ASP A 240 -6.69 17.43 -23.01
C ASP A 240 -6.89 18.13 -24.35
N LYS A 241 -6.88 19.47 -24.37
CA LYS A 241 -7.03 20.26 -25.60
C LYS A 241 -5.70 20.91 -25.98
N PRO A 242 -5.32 20.90 -27.27
CA PRO A 242 -4.29 21.79 -27.78
C PRO A 242 -4.59 23.23 -27.34
N ASN A 243 -3.64 23.85 -26.66
CA ASN A 243 -3.71 25.23 -26.14
C ASN A 243 -2.52 26.06 -26.65
N GLY A 244 -1.99 25.68 -27.81
CA GLY A 244 -1.03 26.49 -28.54
C GLY A 244 -1.73 27.69 -29.16
N LYS A 245 -1.12 28.86 -28.98
CA LYS A 245 -1.26 29.94 -29.97
C LYS A 245 -0.91 29.35 -31.34
N SER A 246 -1.73 29.59 -32.36
CA SER A 246 -1.44 29.06 -33.71
C SER A 246 -0.03 29.48 -34.15
N PHE A 247 0.61 28.73 -35.06
CA PHE A 247 1.90 29.15 -35.64
C PHE A 247 1.84 30.60 -36.19
N ALA A 248 0.65 31.07 -36.60
CA ALA A 248 0.41 32.46 -36.96
C ALA A 248 0.55 33.45 -35.79
N GLU A 249 0.15 33.11 -34.58
CA GLU A 249 0.30 33.97 -33.39
C GLU A 249 1.73 34.00 -32.84
N LEU A 250 2.52 32.94 -33.05
CA LEU A 250 3.96 32.92 -32.75
C LEU A 250 4.74 33.84 -33.69
N LEU A 251 4.45 33.80 -35.01
CA LEU A 251 4.99 34.73 -36.00
C LEU A 251 4.64 36.19 -35.67
N VAL A 252 3.42 36.46 -35.22
CA VAL A 252 3.01 37.82 -34.84
C VAL A 252 3.87 38.35 -33.69
N SER A 253 4.22 37.51 -32.70
CA SER A 253 5.06 37.94 -31.58
C SER A 253 6.53 38.20 -31.96
N GLU A 254 7.12 37.35 -32.81
CA GLU A 254 8.51 37.52 -33.28
C GLU A 254 8.66 38.65 -34.30
N VAL A 255 7.67 38.85 -35.17
CA VAL A 255 7.64 39.97 -36.11
C VAL A 255 7.46 41.30 -35.36
N PHE A 256 6.62 41.38 -34.34
CA PHE A 256 6.51 42.61 -33.54
C PHE A 256 7.74 42.86 -32.66
N TYR A 257 8.38 41.82 -32.12
CA TYR A 257 9.61 41.97 -31.34
C TYR A 257 10.78 42.45 -32.23
N SER A 258 10.94 41.88 -33.42
CA SER A 258 11.98 42.29 -34.38
C SER A 258 11.70 43.65 -35.02
N ALA A 259 10.45 43.96 -35.37
CA ALA A 259 10.05 45.28 -35.88
C ALA A 259 10.18 46.37 -34.81
N GLY A 260 9.85 46.08 -33.55
CA GLY A 260 10.02 47.01 -32.42
C GLY A 260 11.49 47.31 -32.14
N LYS A 261 12.37 46.30 -32.22
CA LYS A 261 13.82 46.48 -32.08
C LYS A 261 14.41 47.29 -33.24
N ALA A 262 14.00 47.01 -34.48
CA ALA A 262 14.44 47.77 -35.66
C ALA A 262 13.97 49.24 -35.64
N ALA A 263 12.72 49.49 -35.20
CA ALA A 263 12.20 50.85 -35.06
C ALA A 263 12.89 51.63 -33.91
N GLY A 264 13.20 50.97 -32.80
CA GLY A 264 13.97 51.56 -31.69
C GLY A 264 15.41 51.91 -32.09
N GLU A 265 16.08 51.04 -32.85
CA GLU A 265 17.44 51.29 -33.35
C GLU A 265 17.47 52.38 -34.44
N ALA A 266 16.45 52.49 -35.29
CA ALA A 266 16.31 53.55 -36.28
C ALA A 266 16.02 54.92 -35.62
N ALA A 267 15.16 54.96 -34.59
CA ALA A 267 14.89 56.18 -33.84
C ALA A 267 16.10 56.64 -33.01
N GLY A 268 16.88 55.71 -32.45
CA GLY A 268 18.13 56.01 -31.74
C GLY A 268 19.22 56.59 -32.66
N LYS A 269 19.33 56.09 -33.90
CA LYS A 269 20.28 56.63 -34.90
C LYS A 269 19.85 57.98 -35.48
N ALA A 270 18.55 58.23 -35.64
CA ALA A 270 18.04 59.54 -36.07
C ALA A 270 18.18 60.62 -35.00
N ALA A 271 18.06 60.27 -33.72
CA ALA A 271 18.32 61.20 -32.61
C ALA A 271 19.81 61.53 -32.44
N ALA A 272 20.72 60.60 -32.78
CA ALA A 272 22.16 60.82 -32.72
C ALA A 272 22.72 61.67 -33.88
N SER A 273 22.05 61.72 -35.04
CA SER A 273 22.47 62.54 -36.19
C SER A 273 21.93 63.98 -36.19
N ALA A 274 20.95 64.29 -35.33
CA ALA A 274 20.40 65.64 -35.17
C ALA A 274 21.07 66.46 -34.04
N GLY A 275 22.01 65.86 -33.29
CA GLY A 275 22.59 66.44 -32.07
C GLY A 275 23.97 67.07 -32.18
N PHE A 276 24.66 67.01 -33.33
CA PHE A 276 26.01 67.57 -33.46
C PHE A 276 26.22 68.31 -34.78
N ALA A 277 26.77 69.53 -34.66
CA ALA A 277 27.22 70.45 -35.72
C ALA A 277 26.22 71.52 -36.21
N ALA A 278 25.58 72.22 -35.26
CA ALA A 278 25.67 73.68 -35.29
C ALA A 278 26.93 74.07 -34.50
N LEU A 279 27.95 74.58 -35.18
CA LEU A 279 28.98 75.54 -34.71
C LEU A 279 30.25 75.40 -35.57
N GLY A 280 30.63 76.48 -36.25
CA GLY A 280 32.04 76.79 -36.46
C GLY A 280 32.43 77.45 -37.78
N LEU A 281 32.97 78.68 -37.64
CA LEU A 281 33.82 79.49 -38.56
C LEU A 281 33.04 80.45 -39.48
N GLY A 282 33.30 81.77 -39.56
CA GLY A 282 34.28 82.73 -39.00
C GLY A 282 34.03 84.06 -39.75
N GLY A 283 34.00 85.24 -39.13
CA GLY A 283 35.16 86.09 -38.82
C GLY A 283 35.47 87.08 -39.96
N ILE A 284 35.30 88.39 -39.71
CA ILE A 284 36.25 89.53 -39.78
C ILE A 284 35.58 90.70 -39.06
#